data_AF-A0A1A8MIG5-F1
#
_entry.id   AF-A0A1A8MIG5-F1
#
_cell.length_a   1.000
_cell.length_b   1.000
_cell.length_c   1.000
_cell.angle_alpha   90.00
_cell.angle_beta   90.00
_cell.angle_gamma   90.00
#
_symmetry.space_group_name_H-M   'P 1'
#
loop_
_entity.id
_entity.type
_entity.pdbx_description
1 polymer ?
#
loop_
_entity_poly.entity_id
_entity_poly.type
_entity_poly.pdbx_seq_one_letter_code
_entity_poly.pdbx_strand_id
1 'polypeptide(L)' 'NPHSPLEVNLDAETREALLGLMDSPGAETFDRAQQRIYSLMAKDSFPRFLRSHHCMEAIKAF' A
#
# COMPACT_ATOMS: atom_id res chain seq x y z
N ASN A 1 -3.95 -13.23 -4.31
CA ASN A 1 -3.87 -13.90 -5.63
C ASN A 1 -2.47 -13.63 -6.19
N PRO A 2 -1.56 -14.63 -6.23
CA PRO A 2 -0.19 -14.45 -6.73
C PRO A 2 -0.07 -14.18 -8.24
N HIS A 3 -1.18 -14.18 -8.98
CA HIS A 3 -1.24 -13.76 -10.39
C HIS A 3 -1.91 -12.40 -10.56
N SER A 4 -2.06 -11.61 -9.49
CA SER A 4 -2.60 -10.25 -9.60
C SER A 4 -1.62 -9.38 -10.40
N PRO A 5 -2.06 -8.68 -11.46
CA PRO A 5 -1.19 -7.80 -12.23
C PRO A 5 -0.66 -6.60 -11.41
N LEU A 6 -1.32 -6.30 -10.29
CA LEU A 6 -0.99 -5.20 -9.37
C LEU A 6 -0.83 -5.73 -7.94
N GLU A 7 -0.13 -6.84 -7.77
CA GLU A 7 0.18 -7.35 -6.43
C GLU A 7 1.01 -6.35 -5.63
N VAL A 8 0.58 -6.09 -4.40
CA VAL A 8 1.30 -5.23 -3.44
C VAL A 8 2.15 -6.09 -2.51
N ASN A 9 3.28 -5.53 -2.05
CA ASN A 9 4.19 -6.25 -1.16
C ASN A 9 3.58 -6.40 0.25
N LEU A 10 3.08 -7.59 0.56
CA LEU A 10 2.54 -7.97 1.87
C LEU A 10 3.39 -9.09 2.48
N ASP A 11 3.62 -9.01 3.79
CA ASP A 11 4.20 -10.13 4.53
C ASP A 11 3.19 -11.29 4.66
N ALA A 12 3.73 -12.49 4.92
CA ALA A 12 2.95 -13.72 4.97
C ALA A 12 1.81 -13.64 5.99
N GLU A 13 2.09 -13.09 7.18
CA GLU A 13 1.11 -12.95 8.27
C GLU A 13 -0.08 -12.08 7.83
N THR A 14 0.16 -10.90 7.25
CA THR A 14 -0.91 -10.01 6.80
C THR A 14 -1.72 -10.66 5.67
N ARG A 15 -1.05 -11.39 4.78
CA ARG A 15 -1.69 -12.08 3.67
C ARG A 15 -2.60 -13.22 4.13
N GLU A 16 -2.16 -14.03 5.08
CA GLU A 16 -2.95 -15.12 5.65
C GLU A 16 -4.17 -14.59 6.41
N ALA A 17 -3.98 -13.55 7.22
CA ALA A 17 -5.09 -12.89 7.91
C ALA A 17 -6.14 -12.35 6.92
N LEU A 18 -5.70 -11.73 5.81
CA LEU A 18 -6.59 -11.27 4.77
C LEU A 18 -7.35 -12.42 4.11
N LEU A 19 -6.68 -13.53 3.79
CA LEU A 19 -7.31 -14.69 3.16
C LEU A 19 -8.42 -15.28 4.04
N GLY A 20 -8.26 -15.29 5.36
CA GLY A 20 -9.32 -15.75 6.28
C GLY A 20 -10.55 -14.84 6.32
N LEU A 21 -10.41 -13.55 6.00
CA LEU A 21 -11.53 -12.61 5.91
C LEU A 21 -12.26 -12.67 4.55
N MET A 22 -11.66 -13.33 3.55
CA MET A 22 -12.26 -13.42 2.21
C MET A 22 -13.49 -14.31 2.14
N ASP A 23 -13.71 -15.18 3.13
CA ASP A 23 -14.90 -16.03 3.20
C ASP A 23 -16.17 -15.21 3.49
N SER A 24 -16.03 -14.07 4.17
CA SER A 24 -17.12 -13.12 4.44
C SER A 24 -16.58 -11.69 4.50
N PRO A 25 -16.35 -11.05 3.34
CA PRO A 25 -15.74 -9.73 3.30
C PRO A 25 -16.67 -8.65 3.91
N GLY A 26 -16.08 -7.79 4.72
CA GLY A 26 -16.65 -6.60 5.33
C GLY A 26 -15.88 -5.34 4.93
N ALA A 27 -16.24 -4.21 5.53
CA ALA A 27 -15.59 -2.92 5.25
C ALA A 27 -14.13 -2.90 5.73
N GLU A 28 -13.85 -3.62 6.80
CA GLU A 28 -12.58 -3.71 7.52
C GLU A 28 -11.62 -4.77 6.93
N THR A 29 -12.07 -5.53 5.94
CA THR A 29 -11.36 -6.69 5.40
C THR A 29 -9.92 -6.38 4.97
N PHE A 30 -9.68 -5.17 4.47
CA PHE A 30 -8.36 -4.76 3.97
C PHE A 30 -7.60 -3.84 4.93
N ASP A 31 -8.14 -3.49 6.10
CA ASP A 31 -7.57 -2.45 6.98
C ASP A 31 -6.12 -2.74 7.36
N ARG A 32 -5.82 -3.99 7.76
CA ARG A 32 -4.45 -4.40 8.12
C ARG A 32 -3.50 -4.32 6.93
N ALA A 33 -3.93 -4.84 5.77
CA ALA A 33 -3.13 -4.78 4.55
C ALA A 33 -2.87 -3.33 4.11
N GLN A 34 -3.90 -2.48 4.18
CA GLN A 34 -3.81 -1.07 3.84
C GLN A 34 -2.87 -0.31 4.77
N GLN A 35 -2.98 -0.50 6.09
CA GLN A 35 -2.07 0.11 7.06
C GLN A 35 -0.62 -0.31 6.83
N ARG A 36 -0.39 -1.57 6.46
CA ARG A 36 0.95 -2.09 6.16
C ARG A 36 1.56 -1.42 4.93
N ILE A 37 0.80 -1.36 3.82
CA ILE A 37 1.24 -0.69 2.58
C ILE A 37 1.44 0.79 2.80
N TYR A 38 0.52 1.46 3.51
CA TYR A 38 0.66 2.86 3.88
C TYR A 38 1.96 3.12 4.63
N SER A 39 2.25 2.32 5.66
CA SER A 39 3.48 2.43 6.44
C SER A 39 4.73 2.20 5.61
N LEU A 40 4.68 1.27 4.66
CA LEU A 40 5.80 1.02 3.73
C LEU A 40 6.03 2.21 2.80
N MET A 41 4.96 2.76 2.23
CA MET A 41 5.03 3.96 1.39
C MET A 41 5.56 5.16 2.18
N ALA A 42 5.05 5.39 3.40
CA ALA A 42 5.47 6.50 4.26
C ALA A 42 6.96 6.44 4.61
N LYS A 43 7.53 5.23 4.78
CA LYS A 43 8.95 5.04 5.11
C LYS A 43 9.89 5.18 3.92
N ASP A 44 9.44 4.84 2.71
CA ASP A 44 10.32 4.76 1.54
C ASP A 44 9.84 5.60 0.35
N SER A 45 8.66 5.27 -0.19
CA SER A 45 8.17 5.92 -1.43
C SER A 45 7.86 7.40 -1.25
N PHE A 46 7.28 7.80 -0.13
CA PHE A 46 6.88 9.17 0.12
C PHE A 46 8.08 10.12 0.30
N PRO A 47 9.11 9.81 1.12
CA PRO A 47 10.32 10.62 1.17
C PRO A 47 11.03 10.75 -0.18
N ARG A 48 11.03 9.69 -1.00
CA ARG A 48 11.58 9.73 -2.36
C ARG A 48 10.75 10.63 -3.28
N PHE A 49 9.43 10.57 -3.20
CA PHE A 49 8.54 11.45 -3.95
C PHE A 49 8.83 12.93 -3.65
N LEU A 50 8.96 13.31 -2.38
CA LEU A 50 9.26 14.70 -1.98
C LEU A 50 10.56 15.25 -2.58
N ARG A 51 11.54 14.38 -2.87
CA ARG A 51 12.81 14.75 -3.51
C ARG A 51 12.80 14.60 -5.04
N SER A 52 11.75 14.02 -5.60
CA SER A 52 11.65 13.72 -7.02
C SER A 52 11.33 14.97 -7.84
N HIS A 53 11.63 14.91 -9.14
CA HIS A 53 11.26 15.97 -10.06
C HIS A 53 9.75 16.24 -10.08
N HIS A 54 8.93 15.19 -9.99
CA HIS A 54 7.47 15.32 -9.99
C HIS A 54 6.93 16.20 -8.87
N CYS A 55 7.44 16.03 -7.64
CA CYS A 55 7.03 16.88 -6.52
C CYS A 55 7.55 18.31 -6.68
N MET A 56 8.79 18.48 -7.14
CA MET A 56 9.35 19.81 -7.39
C MET A 56 8.59 20.58 -8.48
N GLU A 57 8.18 19.90 -9.56
CA GLU A 57 7.35 20.50 -10.61
C GLU A 57 5.97 20.90 -10.07
N ALA A 58 5.33 20.02 -9.29
CA ALA A 58 4.04 20.33 -8.67
C ALA A 58 4.14 21.57 -7.78
N ILE A 59 5.18 21.69 -6.96
CA ILE A 59 5.40 22.87 -6.09
C ILE A 59 5.62 24.14 -6.91
N LYS A 60 6.37 24.07 -8.02
CA LYS A 60 6.63 25.23 -8.89
C LYS A 60 5.42 25.69 -9.69
N ALA A 61 4.40 24.84 -9.82
CA ALA A 61 3.15 25.17 -10.50
C ALA A 61 2.19 25.98 -9.61
N PHE A 62 2.52 26.18 -8.33
CA PHE A 62 1.85 27.06 -7.38
C PHE A 62 2.66 28.33 -7.14
#